data_AF-A0A971EI42-F1
#
_entry.id   AF-A0A971EI42-F1
#
_cell.length_a   1.000
_cell.length_b   1.000
_cell.length_c   1.000
_cell.angle_alpha   90.00
_cell.angle_beta   90.00
_cell.angle_gamma   90.00
#
_symmetry.space_group_name_H-M   'P 1'
#
loop_
_entity.id
_entity.type
_entity.pdbx_description
1 polymer ?
#
loop_
_entity_poly.entity_id
_entity_poly.type
_entity_poly.pdbx_seq_one_letter_code
_entity_poly.pdbx_strand_id
1 'polypeptide(L)'
;MLLQEETSLEIKGYITGEKSEEIFEKLQKQAVRYGHNLFLELKNQYEDYLQKEREKGQYAFQIRRQAIMRVGLPAVRQHRLSELEREEKEWALRLQQKEKILPELRAIIIIYIEGA
;
A
#
# COMPACT_ATOMS: atom_id res chain seq x y z
N MET A 1 22.02 18.95 30.76
CA MET A 1 21.07 18.78 31.88
C MET A 1 19.95 19.78 31.67
N LEU A 2 18.69 19.37 31.86
CA LEU A 2 17.42 20.03 31.46
C LEU A 2 16.86 19.53 30.12
N LEU A 3 16.21 18.36 30.17
CA LEU A 3 14.98 17.98 29.45
C LEU A 3 14.51 16.63 30.01
N GLN A 4 14.45 16.52 31.34
CA GLN A 4 13.72 15.47 32.07
C GLN A 4 12.60 16.13 32.84
N GLU A 5 11.80 16.95 32.17
CA GLU A 5 10.44 17.19 32.65
C GLU A 5 9.58 16.18 31.93
N GLU A 6 9.28 15.08 32.60
CA GLU A 6 8.05 14.34 32.31
C GLU A 6 6.92 15.36 32.52
N THR A 7 6.47 16.00 31.43
CA THR A 7 5.27 16.81 31.49
C THR A 7 4.14 15.88 31.91
N SER A 8 3.72 15.97 33.17
CA SER A 8 2.64 15.15 33.71
C SER A 8 1.36 15.49 32.97
N LEU A 9 0.95 14.60 32.07
CA LEU A 9 -0.30 14.71 31.34
C LEU A 9 -1.42 14.23 32.27
N GLU A 10 -2.12 15.16 32.90
CA GLU A 10 -3.30 14.84 33.68
C GLU A 10 -4.55 14.83 32.78
N ILE A 11 -5.25 13.69 32.77
CA ILE A 11 -6.54 13.59 32.08
C ILE A 11 -7.59 14.31 32.93
N LYS A 12 -7.97 15.51 32.51
CA LYS A 12 -8.99 16.31 33.20
C LYS A 12 -10.42 15.77 33.02
N GLY A 13 -10.65 14.94 32.01
CA GLY A 13 -11.94 14.34 31.73
C GLY A 13 -12.04 13.77 30.32
N TYR A 14 -13.23 13.31 29.97
CA TYR A 14 -13.55 12.75 28.65
C TYR A 14 -14.66 13.55 28.00
N ILE A 15 -14.54 13.79 26.70
CA ILE A 15 -15.64 14.33 25.89
C ILE A 15 -16.47 13.13 25.41
N THR A 16 -17.76 13.12 25.76
CA THR A 16 -18.69 12.02 25.46
C THR A 16 -19.99 12.54 24.84
N GLY A 17 -20.83 11.63 24.34
CA GLY A 17 -22.13 11.96 23.73
C GLY A 17 -21.99 12.68 22.38
N GLU A 18 -23.04 13.40 21.98
CA GLU A 18 -23.15 14.08 20.68
C GLU A 18 -21.94 14.98 20.36
N LYS A 19 -21.41 15.70 21.36
CA LYS A 19 -20.23 16.56 21.20
C LYS A 19 -18.98 15.78 20.78
N SER A 20 -18.83 14.53 21.21
CA SER A 20 -17.70 13.69 20.81
C SER A 20 -17.80 13.26 19.33
N GLU A 21 -19.02 12.98 18.86
CA GLU A 21 -19.29 12.63 17.47
C GLU A 21 -19.04 13.82 16.54
N GLU A 22 -19.51 15.01 16.90
CA GLU A 22 -19.27 16.24 16.15
C GLU A 22 -17.77 16.55 16.00
N ILE A 23 -17.01 16.43 17.09
CA ILE A 23 -15.55 16.64 17.09
C ILE A 23 -14.87 15.60 16.21
N PHE A 24 -15.25 14.33 16.35
CA PHE A 24 -14.69 13.25 15.55
C PHE A 24 -14.93 13.50 14.06
N GLU A 25 -16.17 13.80 13.64
CA GLU A 25 -16.48 14.06 12.25
C GLU A 25 -15.70 15.25 11.68
N LYS A 26 -15.61 16.33 12.45
CA LYS A 26 -14.87 17.53 12.04
C LYS A 26 -13.39 17.21 11.87
N LEU A 27 -12.79 16.50 12.81
CA LEU A 27 -11.37 16.12 12.75
C LEU A 27 -11.10 15.10 11.65
N GLN A 28 -11.99 14.13 11.43
CA GLN A 28 -11.88 13.16 10.35
C GLN A 28 -11.87 13.86 8.99
N LYS A 29 -12.79 14.81 8.75
CA LYS A 29 -12.82 15.62 7.51
C LYS A 29 -11.52 16.41 7.32
N GLN A 30 -10.97 16.98 8.39
CA GLN A 30 -9.70 17.69 8.31
C GLN A 30 -8.51 16.75 8.07
N ALA A 31 -8.44 15.61 8.76
CA ALA A 31 -7.40 14.62 8.59
C ALA A 31 -7.36 14.07 7.16
N VAL A 32 -8.53 13.80 6.54
CA VAL A 32 -8.62 13.43 5.12
C VAL A 32 -8.05 14.54 4.23
N ARG A 33 -8.43 15.80 4.48
CA ARG A 33 -7.95 16.94 3.68
C ARG A 33 -6.44 17.12 3.79
N TYR A 34 -5.88 17.06 5.00
CA TYR A 34 -4.43 17.21 5.22
C TYR A 34 -3.64 16.01 4.72
N GLY A 35 -4.18 14.79 4.87
CA GLY A 35 -3.55 13.55 4.42
C GLY A 35 -3.62 13.33 2.91
N HIS A 36 -4.42 14.10 2.17
CA HIS A 36 -4.64 13.88 0.74
C HIS A 36 -3.35 13.90 -0.08
N ASN A 37 -2.51 14.92 0.11
CA ASN A 37 -1.26 15.03 -0.64
C ASN A 37 -0.28 13.90 -0.31
N LEU A 38 -0.19 13.53 0.98
CA LEU A 38 0.63 12.41 1.42
C LEU A 38 0.14 11.08 0.81
N PHE A 39 -1.18 10.87 0.77
CA PHE A 39 -1.76 9.70 0.12
C PHE A 39 -1.41 9.65 -1.37
N LEU A 40 -1.52 10.77 -2.09
CA LEU A 40 -1.16 10.82 -3.51
C LEU A 40 0.32 10.50 -3.74
N GLU A 41 1.21 11.00 -2.87
CA GLU A 41 2.64 10.67 -2.94
C GLU A 41 2.88 9.17 -2.76
N LEU A 42 2.32 8.57 -1.71
CA LEU A 42 2.44 7.14 -1.43
C LEU A 42 1.85 6.29 -2.56
N LYS A 43 0.71 6.72 -3.10
CA LYS A 43 0.06 6.07 -4.24
C LYS A 43 0.99 6.08 -5.47
N ASN A 44 1.54 7.24 -5.83
CA ASN A 44 2.43 7.36 -6.99
C ASN A 44 3.69 6.51 -6.83
N GLN A 45 4.32 6.53 -5.64
CA GLN A 45 5.48 5.69 -5.35
C GLN A 45 5.17 4.20 -5.50
N TYR A 46 3.99 3.78 -5.05
CA TYR A 46 3.55 2.39 -5.16
C TYR A 46 3.23 2.00 -6.61
N GLU A 47 2.59 2.87 -7.39
CA GLU A 47 2.34 2.66 -8.82
C GLU A 47 3.65 2.53 -9.60
N ASP A 48 4.64 3.40 -9.33
CA ASP A 48 5.98 3.32 -9.93
C ASP A 48 6.70 2.01 -9.57
N TYR A 49 6.56 1.56 -8.32
CA TYR A 49 7.11 0.29 -7.87
C TYR A 49 6.46 -0.88 -8.63
N LEU A 50 5.13 -0.92 -8.72
CA LEU A 50 4.40 -1.96 -9.45
C LEU A 50 4.75 -1.99 -10.94
N GLN A 51 4.95 -0.82 -11.55
CA GLN A 51 5.35 -0.72 -12.95
C GLN A 51 6.73 -1.34 -13.17
N LYS A 52 7.71 -1.03 -12.31
CA LYS A 52 9.05 -1.64 -12.37
C LYS A 52 9.00 -3.15 -12.17
N GLU A 53 8.17 -3.64 -11.25
CA GLU A 53 7.99 -5.08 -11.03
C GLU A 53 7.34 -5.78 -12.24
N ARG A 54 6.39 -5.10 -12.92
CA ARG A 54 5.80 -5.59 -14.17
C ARG A 54 6.86 -5.76 -15.24
N GLU A 55 7.66 -4.72 -15.49
CA GLU A 55 8.69 -4.70 -16.53
C GLU A 55 9.73 -5.79 -16.30
N LYS A 56 10.24 -5.92 -15.07
CA LYS A 56 11.18 -6.98 -14.70
C LYS A 56 10.59 -8.37 -14.90
N GLY A 57 9.35 -8.59 -14.48
CA GLY A 57 8.67 -9.87 -14.62
C GLY A 57 8.48 -10.25 -16.08
N GLN A 58 7.96 -9.33 -16.91
CA GLN A 58 7.80 -9.52 -18.35
C GLN A 58 9.14 -9.84 -19.03
N TYR A 59 10.19 -9.09 -18.70
CA TYR A 59 11.52 -9.34 -19.22
C TYR A 59 12.03 -10.74 -18.83
N ALA A 60 11.86 -11.15 -17.57
CA ALA A 60 12.26 -12.49 -17.11
C ALA A 60 11.52 -13.60 -17.87
N PHE A 61 10.19 -13.48 -18.08
CA PHE A 61 9.42 -14.44 -18.87
C PHE A 61 9.87 -14.48 -20.33
N GLN A 62 10.17 -13.33 -20.94
CA GLN A 62 10.70 -13.25 -22.29
C GLN A 62 12.03 -14.00 -22.43
N ILE A 63 12.97 -13.79 -21.51
CA ILE A 63 14.27 -14.48 -21.52
C ILE A 63 14.10 -16.00 -21.34
N ARG A 64 13.23 -16.44 -20.43
CA ARG A 64 12.91 -17.86 -20.24
C ARG A 64 12.32 -18.49 -21.51
N ARG A 65 11.41 -17.77 -22.18
CA ARG A 65 10.80 -18.21 -23.45
C ARG A 65 11.86 -18.39 -24.54
N GLN A 66 12.78 -17.42 -24.68
CA GLN A 66 13.91 -17.52 -25.61
C GLN A 66 14.83 -18.71 -25.30
N ALA A 67 15.12 -18.94 -24.02
CA ALA A 67 15.96 -20.06 -23.59
C ALA A 67 15.32 -21.43 -23.91
N ILE A 68 14.01 -21.59 -23.67
CA ILE A 68 13.28 -22.83 -24.00
C ILE A 68 13.34 -23.10 -25.51
N MET A 69 13.27 -22.07 -26.34
CA MET A 69 13.29 -22.23 -27.79
C MET A 69 14.62 -22.72 -28.36
N ARG A 70 15.74 -22.50 -27.66
CA ARG A 70 17.10 -22.81 -28.13
C ARG A 70 17.50 -24.28 -27.99
N VAL A 71 16.91 -25.03 -27.05
CA VAL A 71 17.39 -26.37 -26.70
C VAL A 71 16.22 -27.34 -26.52
N GLY A 72 16.34 -28.55 -27.10
CA GLY A 72 15.44 -29.68 -26.83
C GLY A 72 14.52 -30.07 -28.00
N LEU A 73 14.00 -31.30 -27.92
CA LEU A 73 13.06 -31.84 -28.91
C LEU A 73 11.78 -30.97 -29.00
N PRO A 74 11.14 -30.89 -30.18
CA PRO A 74 9.92 -30.07 -30.37
C PRO A 74 8.84 -30.30 -29.31
N ALA A 75 8.53 -31.57 -28.99
CA ALA A 75 7.52 -31.91 -27.98
C ALA A 75 7.87 -31.40 -26.57
N VAL A 76 9.15 -31.49 -26.18
CA VAL A 76 9.63 -31.00 -24.87
C VAL A 76 9.63 -29.48 -24.80
N ARG A 77 9.95 -28.79 -25.91
CA ARG A 77 9.82 -27.33 -26.01
C ARG A 77 8.36 -26.89 -25.84
N GLN A 78 7.45 -27.54 -26.53
CA GLN A 78 6.02 -27.19 -26.47
C GLN A 78 5.44 -27.39 -25.07
N HIS A 79 5.78 -28.50 -24.40
CA HIS A 79 5.36 -28.72 -23.02
C HIS A 79 5.87 -27.62 -22.08
N ARG A 80 7.18 -27.30 -22.12
CA ARG A 80 7.76 -26.25 -21.26
C ARG A 80 7.21 -24.85 -21.57
N LEU A 81 6.88 -24.55 -22.82
CA LEU A 81 6.22 -23.29 -23.18
C LEU A 81 4.82 -23.18 -22.56
N SER A 82 4.02 -24.26 -22.63
CA SER A 82 2.70 -24.30 -22.01
C SER A 82 2.76 -24.10 -20.49
N GLU A 83 3.74 -24.71 -19.82
CA GLU A 83 3.98 -24.50 -18.39
C GLU A 83 4.36 -23.05 -18.09
N LEU A 84 5.30 -22.47 -18.87
CA LEU A 84 5.71 -21.07 -18.72
C LEU A 84 4.54 -20.10 -18.90
N GLU A 85 3.65 -20.36 -19.85
CA GLU A 85 2.46 -19.53 -20.10
C GLU A 85 1.45 -19.59 -18.96
N ARG A 86 1.31 -20.76 -18.31
CA ARG A 86 0.49 -20.88 -17.11
C ARG A 86 1.08 -20.06 -15.96
N GLU A 87 2.38 -20.20 -15.71
CA GLU A 87 3.08 -19.42 -14.69
C GLU A 87 2.96 -17.90 -14.93
N GLU A 88 3.11 -17.46 -16.18
CA GLU A 88 3.00 -16.05 -16.57
C GLU A 88 1.59 -15.51 -16.31
N LYS A 89 0.55 -16.28 -16.63
CA LYS A 89 -0.85 -15.92 -16.34
C LYS A 89 -1.11 -15.80 -14.84
N GLU A 90 -0.65 -16.77 -14.06
CA GLU A 90 -0.81 -16.74 -12.60
C GLU A 90 -0.05 -15.56 -11.98
N TRP A 91 1.16 -15.28 -12.46
CA TRP A 91 1.93 -14.12 -12.03
C TRP A 91 1.22 -12.80 -12.38
N ALA A 92 0.71 -12.67 -13.61
CA ALA A 92 -0.02 -11.49 -14.04
C ALA A 92 -1.27 -11.24 -13.19
N LEU A 93 -2.01 -12.31 -12.84
CA LEU A 93 -3.17 -12.23 -11.97
C LEU A 93 -2.79 -11.75 -10.55
N ARG A 94 -1.70 -12.28 -9.98
CA ARG A 94 -1.18 -11.83 -8.68
C ARG A 94 -0.75 -10.36 -8.73
N LEU A 95 -0.13 -9.92 -9.82
CA LEU A 95 0.26 -8.52 -9.99
C LEU A 95 -0.98 -7.61 -10.08
N GLN A 96 -2.00 -8.01 -10.83
CA GLN A 96 -3.26 -7.27 -10.93
C GLN A 96 -3.98 -7.15 -9.59
N GLN A 97 -3.92 -8.17 -8.73
CA GLN A 97 -4.48 -8.08 -7.38
C GLN A 97 -3.78 -7.02 -6.53
N LYS A 98 -2.46 -6.84 -6.71
CA LYS A 98 -1.68 -5.83 -5.99
C LYS A 98 -1.96 -4.39 -6.44
N GLU A 99 -2.50 -4.19 -7.63
CA GLU A 99 -2.88 -2.85 -8.14
C GLU A 99 -4.11 -2.28 -7.41
N LYS A 100 -4.87 -3.11 -6.69
CA LYS A 100 -6.03 -2.66 -5.91
C LYS A 100 -5.58 -2.03 -4.59
N ILE A 101 -5.43 -0.72 -4.57
CA ILE A 101 -5.12 0.06 -3.37
C ILE A 101 -6.42 0.47 -2.67
N LEU A 102 -6.54 0.18 -1.38
CA LEU A 102 -7.62 0.67 -0.52
C LEU A 102 -7.01 1.55 0.59
N PRO A 103 -7.08 2.89 0.49
CA PRO A 103 -6.58 3.75 1.56
C PRO A 103 -7.44 3.62 2.81
N GLU A 104 -6.78 3.51 3.95
CA GLU A 104 -7.45 3.46 5.26
C GLU A 104 -6.91 4.56 6.16
N LEU A 105 -7.82 5.37 6.72
CA LEU A 105 -7.51 6.42 7.69
C LEU A 105 -8.40 6.25 8.90
N ARG A 106 -7.81 5.83 10.03
CA ARG A 106 -8.50 5.65 11.32
C ARG A 106 -7.92 6.58 12.36
N ALA A 107 -8.78 7.29 13.10
CA ALA A 107 -8.34 7.99 14.29
C ALA A 107 -8.09 6.98 15.41
N ILE A 108 -6.87 6.99 15.99
CA ILE A 108 -6.51 6.15 17.14
C ILE A 108 -6.93 6.84 18.44
N ILE A 109 -6.64 8.15 18.55
CA ILE A 109 -6.97 8.98 19.69
C ILE A 109 -7.21 10.42 19.24
N ILE A 110 -8.15 11.10 19.89
CA ILE A 110 -8.36 12.54 19.77
C ILE A 110 -8.15 13.12 21.16
N ILE A 111 -7.24 14.10 21.26
CA ILE A 111 -6.91 14.77 22.51
C ILE A 111 -7.32 16.24 22.37
N TYR A 112 -8.09 16.71 23.34
CA TYR A 112 -8.39 18.14 23.47
C TYR A 112 -7.39 18.77 24.43
N ILE A 113 -6.73 19.83 23.98
CA ILE A 113 -5.75 20.59 24.77
C ILE A 113 -6.38 21.96 25.06
N GLU A 114 -6.44 22.30 26.34
CA GLU A 114 -6.89 23.60 26.81
C GLU A 114 -5.65 24.41 27.22
N GLY A 115 -5.46 25.58 26.61
CA GLY A 115 -4.39 26.51 26.99
C GLY A 115 -4.73 27.18 28.32
N ALA A 116 -3.71 27.38 29.16
CA ALA A 116 -3.82 28.16 30.40
C ALA A 116 -3.99 29.66 30.12
#